data_AF-R6TUT6-F1
#
_entry.id   AF-R6TUT6-F1
#
_cell.length_a   1.000
_cell.length_b   1.000
_cell.length_c   1.000
_cell.angle_alpha   90.00
_cell.angle_beta   90.00
_cell.angle_gamma   90.00
#
_symmetry.space_group_name_H-M   'P 1'
#
loop_
_entity.id
_entity.type
_entity.pdbx_description
1 polymer ?
#
loop_
_entity_poly.entity_id
_entity_poly.type
_entity_poly.pdbx_seq_one_letter_code
_entity_poly.pdbx_strand_id
1 'polypeptide(L)'
;MYVKGEAKFPDGRYYEGYPQIENGVGMLRSMADEFCDAMEDIDDLDPHRPRSCSIATGVAAYGFISLLVEEMKKRCYNLDCTVYEIKNEFFGENITVAGLVTAGDISRQLRGKNLGRVLFLPDVMLRHEKDRFLDDRTPAWLEDKLGVKIHFVACDGYAFVSDILKLS
;
A
#
# COMPACT_ATOMS: atom_id res chain seq x y z
N MET A 1 -19.87 10.54 22.86
CA MET A 1 -19.64 11.78 22.10
C MET A 1 -18.13 11.87 21.90
N TYR A 2 -17.65 11.52 20.70
CA TYR A 2 -16.23 11.65 20.36
C TYR A 2 -16.11 12.76 19.32
N VAL A 3 -15.43 13.83 19.71
CA VAL A 3 -14.94 14.86 18.80
C VAL A 3 -13.58 14.35 18.33
N LYS A 4 -13.56 13.58 17.23
CA LYS A 4 -12.31 13.22 16.54
C LYS A 4 -11.97 14.37 15.59
N GLY A 5 -10.73 14.85 15.69
CA GLY A 5 -10.21 16.00 14.97
C GLY A 5 -10.39 15.87 13.47
N GLU A 6 -10.53 17.01 12.81
CA GLU A 6 -10.71 17.16 11.37
C GLU A 6 -9.46 16.71 10.59
N ALA A 7 -9.20 15.41 10.52
CA ALA A 7 -8.33 14.86 9.49
C ALA A 7 -9.07 14.99 8.16
N LYS A 8 -8.44 15.64 7.17
CA LYS A 8 -8.99 15.86 5.81
C LYS A 8 -9.02 14.56 5.00
N PHE A 9 -9.42 13.44 5.60
CA PHE A 9 -9.69 12.23 4.86
C PHE A 9 -11.01 12.36 4.13
N PRO A 10 -11.13 11.80 2.91
CA PRO A 10 -12.34 11.94 2.14
C PRO A 10 -13.55 11.42 2.92
N ASP A 11 -14.68 12.12 2.83
CA ASP A 11 -15.92 11.66 3.48
C ASP A 11 -16.40 10.32 2.87
N GLY A 12 -17.43 9.72 3.47
CA GLY A 12 -17.96 8.43 3.02
C GLY A 12 -18.26 8.34 1.51
N ARG A 13 -18.58 9.46 0.85
CA ARG A 13 -18.93 9.51 -0.58
C ARG A 13 -17.73 9.27 -1.50
N TYR A 14 -16.52 9.54 -1.04
CA TYR A 14 -15.31 9.18 -1.79
C TYR A 14 -15.18 7.66 -1.93
N TYR A 15 -15.61 6.91 -0.91
CA TYR A 15 -15.55 5.45 -0.91
C TYR A 15 -16.75 4.80 -1.61
N GLU A 16 -17.83 5.53 -1.88
CA GLU A 16 -19.00 5.03 -2.63
C GLU A 16 -18.66 4.66 -4.08
N GLY A 17 -17.60 5.24 -4.66
CA GLY A 17 -17.11 4.93 -6.01
C GLY A 17 -16.27 3.64 -6.10
N TYR A 18 -15.94 3.01 -4.98
CA TYR A 18 -15.17 1.77 -4.96
C TYR A 18 -16.12 0.57 -5.15
N PRO A 19 -15.75 -0.45 -5.95
CA PRO A 19 -16.57 -1.64 -6.12
C PRO A 19 -16.94 -2.23 -4.75
N GLN A 20 -18.22 -2.21 -4.42
CA GLN A 20 -18.79 -2.72 -3.17
C GLN A 20 -18.80 -4.25 -3.22
N ILE A 21 -17.64 -4.88 -3.34
CA ILE A 21 -17.52 -6.32 -3.11
C ILE A 21 -17.35 -6.45 -1.60
N GLU A 22 -18.49 -6.59 -0.93
CA GLU A 22 -18.86 -6.87 0.48
C GLU A 22 -17.89 -6.62 1.65
N ASN A 23 -16.56 -6.60 1.45
CA ASN A 23 -15.52 -6.42 2.47
C ASN A 23 -14.51 -5.29 2.18
N GLY A 24 -14.42 -4.76 0.94
CA GLY A 24 -13.36 -3.81 0.57
C GLY A 24 -13.53 -2.39 1.13
N VAL A 25 -14.76 -1.86 1.15
CA VAL A 25 -15.03 -0.46 1.55
C VAL A 25 -14.94 -0.26 3.06
N GLY A 26 -15.41 -1.22 3.84
CA GLY A 26 -15.22 -1.22 5.30
C GLY A 26 -13.75 -1.27 5.68
N MET A 27 -12.96 -2.06 4.95
CA MET A 27 -11.52 -2.20 5.17
C MET A 27 -10.77 -0.90 4.88
N LEU A 28 -11.04 -0.21 3.76
CA LEU A 28 -10.39 1.07 3.46
C LEU A 28 -10.75 2.15 4.49
N ARG A 29 -12.00 2.16 4.96
CA ARG A 29 -12.42 3.11 6.00
C ARG A 29 -11.75 2.82 7.34
N SER A 30 -11.72 1.55 7.77
CA SER A 30 -11.01 1.15 9.01
C SER A 30 -9.54 1.53 8.92
N MET A 31 -8.90 1.22 7.78
CA MET A 31 -7.51 1.55 7.53
C MET A 31 -7.27 3.07 7.56
N ALA A 32 -8.20 3.90 7.09
CA ALA A 32 -8.08 5.36 7.16
C ALA A 32 -8.16 5.87 8.61
N ASP A 33 -9.12 5.35 9.40
CA ASP A 33 -9.29 5.72 10.80
C ASP A 33 -8.05 5.29 11.63
N GLU A 34 -7.60 4.04 11.46
CA GLU A 34 -6.39 3.49 12.06
C GLU A 34 -5.14 4.26 11.65
N PHE A 35 -5.03 4.67 10.38
CA PHE A 35 -3.92 5.48 9.89
C PHE A 35 -3.89 6.84 10.58
N CYS A 36 -5.05 7.50 10.74
CA CYS A 36 -5.10 8.79 11.42
C CYS A 36 -4.62 8.67 12.87
N ASP A 37 -5.15 7.68 13.58
CA ASP A 37 -4.78 7.41 14.97
C ASP A 37 -3.26 7.09 15.05
N ALA A 38 -2.75 6.21 14.18
CA ALA A 38 -1.33 5.85 14.13
C ALA A 38 -0.42 7.03 13.83
N MET A 39 -0.86 7.98 12.98
CA MET A 39 -0.09 9.18 12.66
C MET A 39 -0.04 10.15 13.84
N GLU A 40 -1.09 10.24 14.66
CA GLU A 40 -1.12 11.06 15.89
C GLU A 40 -0.15 10.53 16.96
N ASP A 41 0.07 9.21 17.01
CA ASP A 41 1.00 8.58 17.96
C ASP A 41 2.48 8.67 17.55
N ILE A 42 2.80 9.34 16.44
CA ILE A 42 4.19 9.53 15.99
C ILE A 42 4.84 10.67 16.77
N ASP A 43 5.58 10.32 17.82
CA ASP A 43 6.30 11.31 18.65
C ASP A 43 7.77 11.54 18.21
N ASP A 44 8.46 10.53 17.65
CA ASP A 44 9.90 10.60 17.37
C ASP A 44 10.26 10.08 15.95
N LEU A 45 10.22 10.98 14.96
CA LEU A 45 10.79 10.73 13.65
C LEU A 45 12.21 11.27 13.60
N ASP A 46 13.20 10.37 13.47
CA ASP A 46 14.56 10.81 13.15
C ASP A 46 14.55 11.58 11.81
N PRO A 47 14.81 12.91 11.85
CA PRO A 47 14.78 13.78 10.67
C PRO A 47 15.91 13.49 9.69
N HIS A 48 17.03 12.93 10.16
CA HIS A 48 18.23 12.72 9.37
C HIS A 48 18.26 11.38 8.64
N ARG A 49 17.23 10.55 8.83
CA ARG A 49 17.18 9.20 8.26
C ARG A 49 16.39 9.16 6.94
N PRO A 50 17.05 9.09 5.78
CA PRO A 50 16.36 9.02 4.50
C PRO A 50 15.59 7.70 4.38
N ARG A 51 14.31 7.79 4.04
CA ARG A 51 13.42 6.64 3.82
C ARG A 51 13.04 6.61 2.36
N SER A 52 13.71 5.77 1.57
CA SER A 52 13.38 5.58 0.15
C SER A 52 12.71 4.23 -0.04
N CYS A 53 11.46 4.24 -0.49
CA CYS A 53 10.66 3.04 -0.72
C CYS A 53 9.64 3.26 -1.83
N SER A 54 8.94 2.18 -2.18
CA SER A 54 7.80 2.26 -3.07
C SER A 54 6.69 1.35 -2.56
N ILE A 55 5.46 1.63 -3.01
CA ILE A 55 4.29 0.80 -2.74
C ILE A 55 3.68 0.44 -4.09
N ALA A 56 3.25 -0.79 -4.29
CA ALA A 56 2.46 -1.15 -5.47
C ALA A 56 1.12 -1.78 -5.07
N THR A 57 0.03 -1.33 -5.71
CA THR A 57 -1.32 -1.80 -5.40
C THR A 57 -2.18 -1.87 -6.65
N GLY A 58 -3.34 -2.53 -6.57
CA GLY A 58 -4.30 -2.60 -7.66
C GLY A 58 -4.95 -1.24 -7.92
N VAL A 59 -5.44 -1.04 -9.15
CA VAL A 59 -6.10 0.19 -9.64
C VAL A 59 -7.14 0.73 -8.65
N ALA A 60 -7.96 -0.14 -8.06
CA ALA A 60 -9.01 0.29 -7.13
C ALA A 60 -8.44 1.03 -5.92
N ALA A 61 -7.36 0.53 -5.31
CA ALA A 61 -6.79 1.09 -4.09
C ALA A 61 -5.74 2.18 -4.34
N TYR A 62 -5.29 2.36 -5.58
CA TYR A 62 -4.20 3.28 -5.93
C TYR A 62 -4.43 4.71 -5.42
N GLY A 63 -5.61 5.27 -5.67
CA GLY A 63 -5.94 6.63 -5.25
C GLY A 63 -5.91 6.82 -3.73
N PHE A 64 -6.49 5.86 -3.00
CA PHE A 64 -6.51 5.86 -1.54
C PHE A 64 -5.11 5.74 -0.93
N ILE A 65 -4.31 4.76 -1.36
CA ILE A 65 -2.94 4.56 -0.85
C ILE A 65 -2.05 5.76 -1.17
N SER A 66 -2.21 6.36 -2.35
CA SER A 66 -1.49 7.59 -2.71
C SER A 66 -1.81 8.72 -1.74
N LEU A 67 -3.08 8.88 -1.36
CA LEU A 67 -3.49 9.89 -0.38
C LEU A 67 -2.84 9.65 0.99
N LEU A 68 -2.80 8.41 1.49
CA LEU A 68 -2.12 8.07 2.75
C LEU A 68 -0.64 8.46 2.72
N VAL A 69 0.08 8.10 1.65
CA VAL A 69 1.51 8.44 1.50
C VAL A 69 1.73 9.94 1.47
N GLU A 70 0.88 10.70 0.78
CA GLU A 70 0.99 12.15 0.75
C GLU A 70 0.72 12.79 2.12
N GLU A 71 -0.23 12.27 2.91
CA GLU A 71 -0.41 12.69 4.31
C GLU A 71 0.81 12.34 5.18
N MET A 72 1.42 11.16 5.00
CA MET A 72 2.65 10.79 5.70
C MET A 72 3.80 11.76 5.39
N LYS A 73 4.00 12.11 4.11
CA LYS A 73 5.07 13.02 3.67
C LYS A 73 4.98 14.41 4.30
N LYS A 74 3.79 14.88 4.66
CA LYS A 74 3.61 16.17 5.35
C LYS A 74 4.22 16.19 6.75
N ARG A 75 4.25 15.04 7.43
CA ARG A 75 4.88 14.89 8.75
C ARG A 75 6.32 14.33 8.64
N CYS A 76 6.57 13.49 7.64
CA CYS A 76 7.85 12.81 7.40
C CYS A 76 8.54 13.39 6.15
N TYR A 77 9.21 14.54 6.27
CA TYR A 77 9.82 15.23 5.12
C TYR A 77 10.99 14.47 4.47
N ASN A 78 11.52 13.44 5.14
CA ASN A 78 12.58 12.57 4.64
C ASN A 78 12.06 11.26 4.01
N LEU A 79 10.75 11.15 3.78
CA LEU A 79 10.09 10.04 3.11
C LEU A 79 10.03 10.28 1.59
N ASP A 80 10.87 9.56 0.85
CA ASP A 80 10.79 9.38 -0.59
C ASP A 80 10.03 8.08 -0.89
N CYS A 81 8.70 8.18 -0.99
CA CYS A 81 7.82 7.05 -1.28
C CYS A 81 6.99 7.28 -2.54
N THR A 82 7.14 6.39 -3.52
CA THR A 82 6.33 6.38 -4.75
C THR A 82 5.29 5.27 -4.72
N VAL A 83 4.04 5.61 -5.01
CA VAL A 83 2.96 4.61 -5.17
C VAL A 83 2.81 4.27 -6.65
N TYR A 84 2.78 2.99 -6.97
CA TYR A 84 2.59 2.47 -8.32
C TYR A 84 1.23 1.79 -8.45
N GLU A 85 0.47 2.23 -9.44
CA GLU A 85 -0.71 1.53 -9.91
C GLU A 85 -0.31 0.29 -10.72
N ILE A 86 -0.86 -0.87 -10.38
CA ILE A 86 -0.69 -2.11 -11.14
C ILE A 86 -2.01 -2.51 -11.77
N LYS A 87 -2.02 -2.60 -13.09
CA LYS A 87 -3.14 -3.15 -13.87
C LYS A 87 -3.09 -4.67 -13.85
N ASN A 88 -4.23 -5.30 -13.62
CA ASN A 88 -4.33 -6.75 -13.67
C ASN A 88 -4.44 -7.18 -15.14
N GLU A 89 -3.37 -7.67 -15.73
CA GLU A 89 -3.42 -8.17 -17.11
C GLU A 89 -3.57 -9.70 -17.14
N PHE A 90 -3.27 -10.38 -16.02
CA PHE A 90 -3.42 -11.83 -15.91
C PHE A 90 -4.89 -12.29 -15.91
N PHE A 91 -5.73 -11.65 -15.07
CA PHE A 91 -7.17 -11.91 -15.02
C PHE A 91 -8.00 -10.93 -15.87
N GLY A 92 -7.35 -9.89 -16.41
CA GLY A 92 -7.94 -8.88 -17.28
C GLY A 92 -8.16 -7.53 -16.59
N GLU A 93 -8.03 -6.44 -17.35
CA GLU A 93 -7.89 -5.07 -16.81
C GLU A 93 -9.12 -4.56 -16.04
N ASN A 94 -10.29 -5.18 -16.25
CA ASN A 94 -11.50 -4.87 -15.49
C ASN A 94 -11.42 -5.35 -14.03
N ILE A 95 -10.44 -6.20 -13.69
CA ILE A 95 -10.18 -6.66 -12.33
C ILE A 95 -9.22 -5.67 -11.65
N THR A 96 -9.76 -4.80 -10.81
CA THR A 96 -9.03 -3.66 -10.26
C THR A 96 -8.56 -3.84 -8.81
N VAL A 97 -9.00 -4.90 -8.13
CA VAL A 97 -8.71 -5.14 -6.71
C VAL A 97 -7.28 -5.64 -6.50
N ALA A 98 -6.64 -5.20 -5.41
CA ALA A 98 -5.27 -5.57 -5.08
C ALA A 98 -5.08 -7.08 -4.89
N GLY A 99 -6.03 -7.77 -4.25
CA GLY A 99 -5.91 -9.20 -3.95
C GLY A 99 -5.92 -10.14 -5.15
N LEU A 100 -6.15 -9.63 -6.36
CA LEU A 100 -6.08 -10.40 -7.60
C LEU A 100 -4.87 -10.01 -8.46
N VAL A 101 -4.05 -9.05 -8.02
CA VAL A 101 -2.82 -8.66 -8.71
C VAL A 101 -1.77 -9.77 -8.60
N THR A 102 -1.11 -10.08 -9.72
CA THR A 102 -0.14 -11.18 -9.81
C THR A 102 1.31 -10.68 -9.82
N ALA A 103 2.27 -11.55 -9.47
CA ALA A 103 3.68 -11.19 -9.52
C ALA A 103 4.14 -10.87 -10.94
N GLY A 104 3.60 -11.55 -11.96
CA GLY A 104 3.87 -11.26 -13.35
C GLY A 104 3.46 -9.86 -13.80
N ASP A 105 2.33 -9.36 -13.32
CA ASP A 105 1.87 -8.00 -13.62
C ASP A 105 2.78 -6.96 -12.96
N ILE A 106 3.09 -7.16 -11.67
CA ILE A 106 4.00 -6.30 -10.92
C ILE A 106 5.37 -6.25 -11.60
N SER A 107 5.96 -7.41 -11.90
CA SER A 107 7.28 -7.51 -12.52
C SER A 107 7.35 -6.77 -13.86
N ARG A 108 6.33 -6.92 -14.71
CA ARG A 108 6.33 -6.28 -16.03
C ARG A 108 6.17 -4.77 -15.97
N GLN A 109 5.30 -4.29 -15.09
CA GLN A 109 4.99 -2.85 -14.97
C GLN A 109 6.04 -2.08 -14.16
N LEU A 110 6.71 -2.72 -13.20
CA LEU A 110 7.72 -2.08 -12.36
C LEU A 110 9.16 -2.23 -12.87
N ARG A 111 9.40 -3.02 -13.91
CA ARG A 111 10.75 -3.20 -14.48
C ARG A 111 11.38 -1.87 -14.88
N GLY A 112 12.55 -1.59 -14.31
CA GLY A 112 13.33 -0.38 -14.60
C GLY A 112 12.84 0.89 -13.92
N LYS A 113 11.83 0.80 -13.02
CA LYS A 113 11.41 1.93 -12.18
C LYS A 113 12.30 2.05 -10.93
N ASN A 114 12.33 3.22 -10.32
CA ASN A 114 13.02 3.43 -9.04
C ASN A 114 12.13 2.95 -7.90
N LEU A 115 12.45 1.78 -7.35
CA LEU A 115 11.65 1.15 -6.28
C LEU A 115 12.13 1.48 -4.87
N GLY A 116 13.20 2.28 -4.74
CA GLY A 116 13.84 2.58 -3.46
C GLY A 116 14.52 1.35 -2.84
N ARG A 117 14.60 1.32 -1.50
CA ARG A 117 15.23 0.23 -0.74
C ARG A 117 14.29 -0.97 -0.60
N VAL A 118 12.99 -0.72 -0.51
CA VAL A 118 11.95 -1.73 -0.26
C VAL A 118 10.71 -1.38 -1.09
N LEU A 119 10.15 -2.40 -1.72
CA LEU A 119 8.83 -2.38 -2.36
C LEU A 119 7.81 -3.01 -1.41
N PHE A 120 6.86 -2.21 -0.95
CA PHE A 120 5.74 -2.67 -0.16
C PHE A 120 4.61 -3.16 -1.05
N LEU A 121 4.05 -4.32 -0.70
CA LEU A 121 2.90 -4.92 -1.35
C LEU A 121 1.81 -5.25 -0.31
N PRO A 122 0.52 -5.08 -0.62
CA PRO A 122 -0.56 -5.62 0.21
C PRO A 122 -0.41 -7.13 0.37
N ASP A 123 -0.50 -7.63 1.60
CA ASP A 123 -0.41 -9.06 1.91
C ASP A 123 -1.56 -9.88 1.30
N VAL A 124 -2.67 -9.21 0.97
CA VAL A 124 -3.82 -9.76 0.23
C VAL A 124 -3.47 -10.17 -1.21
N MET A 125 -2.33 -9.73 -1.76
CA MET A 125 -1.84 -10.17 -3.08
C MET A 125 -1.35 -11.63 -3.07
N LEU A 126 -1.04 -12.15 -1.89
CA LEU A 126 -0.66 -13.54 -1.71
C LEU A 126 -1.90 -14.41 -1.54
N ARG A 127 -1.80 -15.66 -1.98
CA ARG A 127 -2.77 -16.69 -1.64
C ARG A 127 -2.83 -16.89 -0.12
N HIS A 128 -3.84 -17.63 0.33
CA HIS A 128 -4.10 -17.87 1.75
C HIS A 128 -2.88 -18.36 2.54
N GLU A 129 -2.06 -19.23 1.95
CA GLU A 129 -0.85 -19.78 2.56
C GLU A 129 0.32 -18.78 2.69
N LYS A 130 0.17 -17.57 2.15
CA LYS A 130 1.16 -16.46 2.19
C LYS A 130 2.54 -16.81 1.60
N ASP A 131 2.62 -17.81 0.74
CA ASP A 131 3.88 -18.26 0.14
C ASP A 131 3.97 -17.98 -1.38
N ARG A 132 2.83 -17.72 -2.04
CA ARG A 132 2.74 -17.47 -3.49
C ARG A 132 1.70 -16.42 -3.87
N PHE A 133 1.89 -15.82 -5.03
CA PHE A 133 0.87 -15.07 -5.76
C PHE A 133 -0.08 -16.03 -6.51
N LEU A 134 -1.17 -15.49 -7.07
CA LEU A 134 -2.16 -16.29 -7.80
C LEU A 134 -1.66 -16.83 -9.16
N ASP A 135 -0.55 -16.32 -9.69
CA ASP A 135 0.14 -16.83 -10.88
C ASP A 135 1.22 -17.88 -10.55
N ASP A 136 1.15 -18.46 -9.34
CA ASP A 136 2.02 -19.52 -8.82
C ASP A 136 3.50 -19.13 -8.65
N ARG A 137 3.79 -17.82 -8.69
CA ARG A 137 5.14 -17.28 -8.45
C ARG A 137 5.34 -16.97 -6.97
N THR A 138 6.58 -17.08 -6.50
CA THR A 138 6.95 -16.78 -5.12
C THR A 138 7.36 -15.31 -4.96
N PRO A 139 7.30 -14.76 -3.73
CA PRO A 139 7.91 -13.47 -3.43
C PRO A 139 9.39 -13.39 -3.82
N ALA A 140 10.16 -14.45 -3.55
CA ALA A 140 11.58 -14.51 -3.91
C ALA A 140 11.82 -14.38 -5.43
N TRP A 141 10.92 -14.95 -6.25
CA TRP A 141 10.98 -14.77 -7.70
C TRP A 141 10.79 -13.31 -8.09
N LEU A 142 9.88 -12.59 -7.43
CA LEU A 142 9.61 -11.18 -7.72
C LEU A 142 10.75 -10.27 -7.23
N GLU A 143 11.34 -10.56 -6.06
CA GLU A 143 12.54 -9.88 -5.55
C GLU A 143 13.71 -10.00 -6.56
N ASP A 144 13.98 -11.22 -7.05
CA ASP A 144 15.02 -11.47 -8.05
C ASP A 144 14.80 -10.67 -9.33
N LYS A 145 13.55 -10.62 -9.81
CA LYS A 145 13.22 -9.93 -11.06
C LYS A 145 13.30 -8.42 -10.97
N LEU A 146 13.00 -7.84 -9.82
CA LEU A 146 12.98 -6.39 -9.62
C LEU A 146 14.27 -5.86 -8.99
N GLY A 147 15.10 -6.73 -8.40
CA GLY A 147 16.32 -6.32 -7.71
C GLY A 147 16.04 -5.49 -6.46
N VAL A 148 14.87 -5.65 -5.83
CA VAL A 148 14.45 -4.91 -4.63
C VAL A 148 13.88 -5.88 -3.60
N LYS A 149 14.03 -5.55 -2.32
CA LYS A 149 13.38 -6.29 -1.23
C LYS A 149 11.88 -6.02 -1.22
N ILE A 150 11.11 -7.08 -1.00
CA ILE A 150 9.65 -7.01 -0.94
C ILE A 150 9.22 -7.19 0.50
N HIS A 151 8.38 -6.28 0.97
CA HIS A 151 7.76 -6.37 2.28
C HIS A 151 6.25 -6.37 2.13
N PHE A 152 5.58 -7.37 2.70
CA PHE A 152 4.13 -7.43 2.66
C PHE A 152 3.53 -6.71 3.86
N VAL A 153 2.58 -5.81 3.60
CA VAL A 153 1.90 -5.00 4.61
C VAL A 153 0.45 -5.45 4.69
N ALA A 154 -0.05 -5.64 5.91
CA ALA A 154 -1.47 -5.88 6.13
C ALA A 154 -2.31 -4.67 5.71
N CYS A 155 -3.56 -4.90 5.32
CA CYS A 155 -4.52 -3.81 5.06
C CYS A 155 -5.05 -3.20 6.38
N ASP A 156 -4.13 -2.65 7.18
CA ASP A 156 -4.33 -2.06 8.50
C ASP A 156 -3.52 -0.75 8.60
N GLY A 157 -4.12 0.30 9.15
CA GLY A 157 -3.53 1.63 9.17
C GLY A 157 -2.28 1.75 10.07
N TYR A 158 -2.27 1.06 11.21
CA TYR A 158 -1.12 1.04 12.12
C TYR A 158 0.06 0.26 11.51
N ALA A 159 -0.21 -0.89 10.91
CA ALA A 159 0.79 -1.68 10.20
C ALA A 159 1.40 -0.86 9.06
N PHE A 160 0.56 -0.18 8.27
CA PHE A 160 1.00 0.68 7.17
C PHE A 160 1.96 1.78 7.63
N VAL A 161 1.60 2.54 8.65
CA VAL A 161 2.46 3.61 9.19
C VAL A 161 3.73 3.02 9.79
N SER A 162 3.60 2.04 10.68
CA SER A 162 4.75 1.52 11.43
C SER A 162 5.79 0.84 10.52
N ASP A 163 5.37 0.09 9.50
CA ASP A 163 6.29 -0.61 8.60
C ASP A 163 7.07 0.36 7.70
N ILE A 164 6.42 1.41 7.19
CA ILE A 164 7.09 2.44 6.40
C ILE A 164 8.09 3.22 7.27
N LEU A 165 7.75 3.51 8.53
CA LEU A 165 8.62 4.27 9.43
C LEU A 165 9.81 3.45 9.96
N LYS A 166 9.62 2.14 10.15
CA LYS A 166 10.65 1.16 10.54
C LYS A 166 11.68 0.88 9.45
N LEU A 167 11.51 1.40 8.22
CA LEU A 167 12.59 1.46 7.23
C LEU A 167 13.70 2.37 7.72
N SER A 168 14.47 1.80 8.60
CA SER A 168 15.42 2.48 9.42
C SER A 168 16.69 1.65 9.30
#